data_AF-A0A0G1FQP8-F1
#
_entry.id   AF-A0A0G1FQP8-F1
#
_cell.length_a   1.000
_cell.length_b   1.000
_cell.length_c   1.000
_cell.angle_alpha   90.00
_cell.angle_beta   90.00
_cell.angle_gamma   90.00
#
_symmetry.space_group_name_H-M   'P 1'
#
loop_
_entity.id
_entity.type
_entity.pdbx_description
1 polymer ?
#
loop_
_entity_poly.entity_id
_entity_poly.type
_entity_poly.pdbx_seq_one_letter_code
_entity_poly.pdbx_strand_id
1 'polypeptide(L)'
;MEKIRRQFDEKTGQWYFSIVDVIAITGQSSDPRNYWKVLKSRLKKEQNQLVTECNQLKMKAGDGKFYLTDVADRETVLGLVKLVSEEHILPFRQWFDSLETNQKIGYPQVAQILTSPQTRRTEGAGSEEEFILLLDGYREGNIITIQTFVAGADIENLLISVNYNKVEIKGERRKPEILSREGKNNYDAQELYWGKFSRSIDLPAEIEIDRVSVSEDHGLVTIQLPVLNKTRSKLLKIKSI
;
A
#
# COMPACT_ATOMS: atom_id res chain seq x y z
N MET A 1 17.08 -4.36 -3.04
CA MET A 1 17.13 -4.38 -4.51
C MET A 1 17.96 -3.21 -4.98
N GLU A 2 18.82 -3.43 -5.97
CA GLU A 2 19.43 -2.32 -6.71
C GLU A 2 18.36 -1.35 -7.20
N LYS A 3 18.73 -0.08 -7.37
CA LYS A 3 17.78 0.99 -7.66
C LYS A 3 17.34 0.93 -9.12
N ILE A 4 16.23 0.23 -9.40
CA ILE A 4 15.56 0.28 -10.71
C ILE A 4 15.13 1.72 -10.98
N ARG A 5 15.62 2.32 -12.06
CA ARG A 5 15.17 3.63 -12.50
C ARG A 5 13.72 3.56 -12.93
N ARG A 6 12.93 4.54 -12.48
CA ARG A 6 11.51 4.63 -12.73
C ARG A 6 11.06 6.06 -12.95
N GLN A 7 9.99 6.22 -13.72
CA GLN A 7 9.35 7.50 -14.00
C GLN A 7 7.84 7.32 -13.91
N PHE A 8 7.17 8.26 -13.24
CA PHE A 8 5.71 8.31 -13.19
C PHE A 8 5.20 9.15 -14.35
N ASP A 9 4.20 8.67 -15.07
CA ASP A 9 3.46 9.45 -16.06
C ASP A 9 2.16 9.96 -15.43
N GLU A 10 2.10 11.28 -15.21
CA GLU A 10 0.94 11.93 -14.60
C GLU A 10 -0.32 11.86 -15.47
N LYS A 11 -0.20 11.67 -16.79
CA LYS A 11 -1.36 11.63 -17.70
C LYS A 11 -2.09 10.30 -17.65
N THR A 12 -1.33 9.20 -17.57
CA THR A 12 -1.87 7.85 -17.51
C THR A 12 -1.99 7.33 -16.09
N GLY A 13 -1.34 7.99 -15.12
CA GLY A 13 -1.31 7.57 -13.73
C GLY A 13 -0.46 6.32 -13.50
N GLN A 14 0.47 6.01 -14.43
CA GLN A 14 1.19 4.74 -14.45
C GLN A 14 2.71 4.93 -14.26
N TRP A 15 3.34 3.95 -13.60
CA TRP A 15 4.79 3.89 -13.46
C TRP A 15 5.43 3.14 -14.63
N TYR A 16 6.52 3.71 -15.15
CA TYR A 16 7.40 3.09 -16.13
C TYR A 16 8.77 2.78 -15.51
N PHE A 17 9.31 1.60 -15.82
CA PHE A 17 10.52 1.06 -15.22
C PHE A 17 11.57 0.74 -16.29
N SER A 18 12.84 1.01 -16.01
CA SER A 18 13.96 0.69 -16.91
C SER A 18 14.11 -0.82 -17.10
N ILE A 19 13.95 -1.30 -18.33
CA ILE A 19 14.07 -2.74 -18.66
C ILE A 19 15.49 -3.24 -18.45
N VAL A 20 16.50 -2.41 -18.76
CA VAL A 20 17.92 -2.77 -18.56
C VAL A 20 18.23 -2.99 -17.08
N ASP A 21 17.64 -2.18 -16.19
CA ASP A 21 17.87 -2.31 -14.74
C ASP A 21 17.14 -3.54 -14.19
N VAL A 22 15.95 -3.87 -14.73
CA VAL A 22 15.24 -5.12 -14.41
C VAL A 22 16.10 -6.33 -14.77
N ILE A 23 16.65 -6.36 -15.99
CA ILE A 23 17.48 -7.48 -16.47
C ILE A 23 18.76 -7.60 -15.63
N ALA A 24 19.35 -6.47 -15.22
CA ALA A 24 20.52 -6.47 -14.34
C ALA A 24 20.26 -7.24 -13.04
N ILE A 25 19.07 -7.05 -12.44
CA ILE A 25 18.67 -7.72 -11.21
C ILE A 25 18.43 -9.21 -11.40
N THR A 26 17.89 -9.64 -12.56
CA THR A 26 17.66 -11.07 -12.82
C THR A 26 18.95 -11.89 -12.96
N GLY A 27 20.12 -11.24 -13.00
CA GLY A 27 21.43 -11.89 -12.95
C GLY A 27 21.81 -12.73 -14.17
N GLN A 28 20.99 -12.74 -15.22
CA GLN A 28 21.19 -13.60 -16.41
C GLN A 28 22.36 -13.18 -17.29
N SER A 29 22.93 -11.98 -17.09
CA SER A 29 24.08 -11.50 -17.87
C SER A 29 24.88 -10.44 -17.13
N SER A 30 26.21 -10.48 -17.30
CA SER A 30 27.11 -9.40 -16.89
C SER A 30 26.96 -8.13 -17.75
N ASP A 31 26.32 -8.21 -18.92
CA ASP A 31 25.95 -7.06 -19.76
C ASP A 31 24.43 -7.06 -20.05
N PRO A 32 23.63 -6.47 -19.14
CA PRO A 32 22.17 -6.40 -19.27
C PRO A 32 21.71 -5.68 -20.55
N ARG A 33 22.50 -4.73 -21.06
CA ARG A 33 22.14 -3.95 -22.25
C ARG A 33 22.26 -4.79 -23.51
N ASN A 34 23.34 -5.55 -23.63
CA ASN A 34 23.51 -6.47 -24.75
C ASN A 34 22.51 -7.64 -24.68
N TYR A 35 22.27 -8.18 -23.47
CA TYR A 35 21.26 -9.20 -23.26
C TYR A 35 19.88 -8.72 -23.73
N TRP A 36 19.46 -7.52 -23.31
CA TRP A 36 18.19 -6.93 -23.74
C TRP A 36 18.12 -6.76 -25.27
N LYS A 37 19.18 -6.28 -25.91
CA LYS A 37 19.25 -6.11 -27.36
C LYS A 37 18.99 -7.44 -28.09
N VAL A 38 19.61 -8.53 -27.61
CA VAL A 38 19.42 -9.88 -28.18
C VAL A 38 18.02 -10.39 -27.91
N LEU A 39 17.52 -10.28 -26.68
CA LEU A 39 16.19 -10.72 -26.29
C LEU A 39 15.10 -10.00 -27.10
N LYS A 40 15.19 -8.68 -27.21
CA LYS A 40 14.29 -7.84 -28.02
C LYS A 40 14.27 -8.27 -29.49
N SER A 41 15.42 -8.66 -30.05
CA SER A 41 15.50 -9.17 -31.42
C SER A 41 14.77 -10.51 -31.59
N ARG A 42 14.91 -11.43 -30.63
CA ARG A 42 14.21 -12.73 -30.63
C ARG A 42 12.69 -12.54 -30.53
N LEU A 43 12.27 -11.75 -29.55
CA LEU A 43 10.85 -11.48 -29.32
C LEU A 43 10.16 -10.80 -30.52
N LYS A 44 10.87 -9.92 -31.26
CA LYS A 44 10.35 -9.35 -32.51
C LYS A 44 10.13 -10.40 -33.61
N LYS A 45 11.02 -11.39 -33.71
CA LYS A 45 10.88 -12.48 -34.70
C LYS A 45 9.71 -13.39 -34.37
N GLU A 46 9.44 -13.59 -33.09
CA GLU A 46 8.32 -14.39 -32.57
C GLU A 46 6.99 -13.64 -32.57
N GLN A 47 6.96 -12.38 -33.06
CA GLN A 47 5.79 -11.48 -32.99
C GLN A 47 5.23 -11.33 -31.57
N ASN A 48 6.10 -11.38 -30.56
CA ASN A 48 5.70 -11.26 -29.18
C ASN A 48 5.31 -9.82 -28.84
N GLN A 49 4.11 -9.65 -28.29
CA GLN A 49 3.51 -8.34 -27.97
C GLN A 49 4.32 -7.55 -26.93
N LEU A 50 5.10 -8.22 -26.07
CA LEU A 50 5.91 -7.56 -25.02
C LEU A 50 6.91 -6.54 -25.58
N VAL A 51 7.42 -6.72 -26.80
CA VAL A 51 8.33 -5.74 -27.40
C VAL A 51 7.60 -4.50 -27.92
N THR A 52 6.35 -4.67 -28.33
CA THR A 52 5.51 -3.58 -28.85
C THR A 52 5.02 -2.67 -27.72
N GLU A 53 4.90 -3.21 -26.51
CA GLU A 53 4.51 -2.47 -25.30
C GLU A 53 5.67 -1.69 -24.64
N CYS A 54 6.91 -1.88 -25.10
CA CYS A 54 8.08 -1.17 -24.59
C CYS A 54 8.19 0.24 -25.18
N ASN A 55 8.14 1.26 -24.32
CA ASN A 55 8.32 2.66 -24.68
C ASN A 55 9.77 3.13 -24.47
N GLN A 56 10.14 4.30 -24.98
CA GLN A 56 11.43 4.94 -24.71
C GLN A 56 11.26 6.27 -23.99
N LEU A 57 11.85 6.39 -22.80
CA LEU A 57 11.84 7.62 -22.01
C LEU A 57 13.26 8.12 -21.73
N LYS A 58 13.42 9.44 -21.62
CA LYS A 58 14.69 10.06 -21.19
C LYS A 58 14.87 9.85 -19.69
N MET A 59 15.79 8.98 -19.31
CA MET A 59 16.12 8.70 -17.91
C MET A 59 17.55 9.16 -17.60
N LYS A 60 17.75 9.66 -16.38
CA LYS A 60 19.09 10.00 -15.85
C LYS A 60 19.87 8.72 -15.56
N ALA A 61 21.08 8.59 -16.09
CA ALA A 61 21.99 7.47 -15.84
C ALA A 61 22.95 7.76 -14.69
N GLY A 62 23.79 6.77 -14.33
CA GLY A 62 24.76 6.88 -13.24
C GLY A 62 25.83 7.96 -13.43
N ASP A 63 26.12 8.34 -14.68
CA ASP A 63 27.00 9.45 -15.04
C ASP A 63 26.33 10.84 -14.90
N GLY A 64 25.06 10.87 -14.49
CA GLY A 64 24.27 12.09 -14.36
C GLY A 64 23.68 12.63 -15.67
N LYS A 65 23.97 12.02 -16.83
CA LYS A 65 23.43 12.42 -18.13
C LYS A 65 22.10 11.73 -18.42
N PHE A 66 21.32 12.29 -19.33
CA PHE A 66 20.02 11.73 -19.74
C PHE A 66 20.15 10.94 -21.03
N TYR A 67 19.60 9.72 -21.05
CA TYR A 67 19.58 8.87 -22.24
C TYR A 67 18.18 8.30 -22.48
N LEU A 68 17.85 8.09 -23.76
CA LEU A 68 16.68 7.29 -24.12
C LEU A 68 16.90 5.86 -23.63
N THR A 69 15.99 5.42 -22.77
CA THR A 69 16.01 4.12 -22.11
C THR A 69 14.72 3.39 -22.45
N ASP A 70 14.83 2.12 -22.85
CA ASP A 70 13.66 1.26 -23.03
C ASP A 70 13.03 1.02 -21.65
N VAL A 71 11.74 1.35 -21.54
CA VAL A 71 10.95 1.26 -20.32
C VAL A 71 9.65 0.52 -20.60
N ALA A 72 9.09 -0.08 -19.56
CA ALA A 72 7.79 -0.73 -19.63
C ALA A 72 7.03 -0.59 -18.32
N ASP A 73 5.73 -0.87 -18.34
CA ASP A 73 4.88 -0.84 -17.15
C ASP A 73 5.05 -2.08 -16.28
N ARG A 74 4.31 -2.14 -15.16
CA ARG A 74 4.33 -3.27 -14.22
C ARG A 74 4.08 -4.63 -14.92
N GLU A 75 3.04 -4.73 -15.72
CA GLU A 75 2.58 -6.01 -16.27
C GLU A 75 3.54 -6.49 -17.35
N THR A 76 3.98 -5.59 -18.24
CA THR A 76 5.00 -5.91 -19.24
C THR A 76 6.33 -6.30 -18.56
N VAL A 77 6.73 -5.62 -17.47
CA VAL A 77 7.94 -6.02 -16.71
C VAL A 77 7.78 -7.39 -16.07
N LEU A 78 6.65 -7.69 -15.43
CA LEU A 78 6.40 -9.02 -14.86
C LEU A 78 6.40 -10.12 -15.93
N GLY A 79 5.86 -9.84 -17.12
CA GLY A 79 5.94 -10.73 -18.28
C GLY A 79 7.39 -10.98 -18.73
N LEU A 80 8.20 -9.93 -18.80
CA LEU A 80 9.63 -10.03 -19.13
C LEU A 80 10.41 -10.80 -18.05
N VAL A 81 10.18 -10.52 -16.77
CA VAL A 81 10.82 -11.23 -15.65
C VAL A 81 10.45 -12.71 -15.70
N LYS A 82 9.17 -13.04 -15.94
CA LYS A 82 8.73 -14.44 -16.10
C LYS A 82 9.49 -15.16 -17.21
N LEU A 83 9.68 -14.50 -18.35
CA LEU A 83 10.38 -15.06 -19.50
C LEU A 83 11.88 -15.26 -19.22
N VAL A 84 12.50 -14.34 -18.49
CA VAL A 84 13.95 -14.28 -18.30
C VAL A 84 14.41 -15.06 -17.06
N SER A 85 13.65 -15.01 -15.97
CA SER A 85 13.97 -15.66 -14.71
C SER A 85 12.73 -15.75 -13.80
N GLU A 86 12.08 -16.91 -13.78
CA GLU A 86 10.88 -17.15 -12.96
C GLU A 86 11.14 -16.99 -11.46
N GLU A 87 12.34 -17.29 -10.96
CA GLU A 87 12.69 -17.18 -9.53
C GLU A 87 12.58 -15.74 -8.99
N HIS A 88 12.73 -14.74 -9.87
CA HIS A 88 12.65 -13.33 -9.52
C HIS A 88 11.22 -12.77 -9.60
N ILE A 89 10.26 -13.51 -10.17
CA ILE A 89 8.91 -12.97 -10.41
C ILE A 89 8.21 -12.58 -9.11
N LEU A 90 8.37 -13.37 -8.06
CA LEU A 90 7.74 -13.13 -6.77
C LEU A 90 8.35 -11.91 -6.05
N PRO A 91 9.69 -11.79 -5.93
CA PRO A 91 10.32 -10.55 -5.47
C PRO A 91 9.89 -9.30 -6.24
N PHE A 92 9.82 -9.36 -7.58
CA PHE A 92 9.37 -8.22 -8.38
C PHE A 92 7.90 -7.87 -8.14
N ARG A 93 7.02 -8.87 -8.06
CA ARG A 93 5.60 -8.67 -7.74
C ARG A 93 5.43 -7.97 -6.39
N GLN A 94 6.08 -8.50 -5.34
CA GLN A 94 6.05 -7.90 -4.00
C GLN A 94 6.62 -6.48 -4.00
N TRP A 95 7.68 -6.23 -4.76
CA TRP A 95 8.25 -4.89 -4.90
C TRP A 95 7.28 -3.93 -5.60
N PHE A 96 6.65 -4.31 -6.72
CA PHE A 96 5.63 -3.49 -7.37
C PHE A 96 4.44 -3.22 -6.46
N ASP A 97 3.96 -4.24 -5.77
CA ASP A 97 2.89 -4.12 -4.79
C ASP A 97 3.30 -3.12 -3.71
N SER A 98 4.56 -3.10 -3.25
CA SER A 98 5.05 -2.10 -2.29
C SER A 98 5.04 -0.67 -2.85
N LEU A 99 5.23 -0.46 -4.16
CA LEU A 99 5.17 0.87 -4.78
C LEU A 99 3.75 1.39 -4.87
N GLU A 100 2.80 0.51 -5.18
CA GLU A 100 1.38 0.82 -5.16
C GLU A 100 0.85 0.94 -3.72
N THR A 101 1.41 0.17 -2.78
CA THR A 101 1.08 0.20 -1.35
C THR A 101 1.51 1.51 -0.71
N ASN A 102 2.67 2.06 -1.09
CA ASN A 102 3.06 3.41 -0.69
C ASN A 102 2.15 4.51 -1.28
N GLN A 103 1.16 4.15 -2.11
CA GLN A 103 0.11 5.04 -2.59
C GLN A 103 -1.28 4.70 -2.02
N LYS A 104 -1.53 3.46 -1.57
CA LYS A 104 -2.84 2.97 -1.10
C LYS A 104 -2.85 2.70 0.39
N ILE A 105 -3.77 3.35 1.10
CA ILE A 105 -3.94 3.19 2.55
C ILE A 105 -4.78 1.95 2.84
N GLY A 106 -4.40 1.15 3.84
CA GLY A 106 -5.23 0.05 4.37
C GLY A 106 -5.11 -1.32 3.69
N TYR A 107 -4.59 -1.40 2.46
CA TYR A 107 -4.63 -2.62 1.63
C TYR A 107 -3.64 -3.76 1.95
N PRO A 108 -2.36 -3.56 2.32
CA PRO A 108 -1.39 -4.67 2.39
C PRO A 108 -1.60 -5.61 3.59
N GLN A 109 -2.13 -5.10 4.70
CA GLN A 109 -2.38 -5.91 5.91
C GLN A 109 -3.59 -6.82 5.73
N VAL A 110 -4.70 -6.34 5.16
CA VAL A 110 -5.92 -7.14 5.00
C VAL A 110 -5.71 -8.38 4.13
N ALA A 111 -5.00 -8.26 3.00
CA ALA A 111 -4.69 -9.40 2.15
C ALA A 111 -3.83 -10.45 2.87
N GLN A 112 -2.84 -10.03 3.67
CA GLN A 112 -1.99 -10.94 4.44
C GLN A 112 -2.76 -11.63 5.58
N ILE A 113 -3.70 -10.94 6.23
CA ILE A 113 -4.52 -11.48 7.31
C ILE A 113 -5.54 -12.49 6.77
N LEU A 114 -6.20 -12.16 5.65
CA LEU A 114 -7.19 -13.04 5.01
C LEU A 114 -6.53 -14.30 4.40
N THR A 115 -5.22 -14.26 4.12
CA THR A 115 -4.47 -15.37 3.50
C THR A 115 -3.62 -16.15 4.51
N SER A 116 -3.47 -15.68 5.75
CA SER A 116 -2.73 -16.40 6.79
C SER A 116 -3.66 -17.38 7.50
N PRO A 117 -3.40 -18.69 7.47
CA PRO A 117 -4.14 -19.65 8.30
C PRO A 117 -3.67 -19.50 9.74
N GLN A 118 -4.17 -18.50 10.45
CA GLN A 118 -3.94 -18.30 11.89
C GLN A 118 -5.26 -18.10 12.61
N THR A 119 -5.99 -19.21 12.75
CA THR A 119 -6.76 -19.51 13.96
C THR A 119 -6.34 -20.91 14.41
N ARG A 120 -5.06 -21.05 14.81
CA ARG A 120 -4.69 -22.16 15.69
C ARG A 120 -5.29 -21.84 17.04
N ARG A 121 -6.37 -22.55 17.39
CA ARG A 121 -6.81 -22.73 18.78
C ARG A 121 -5.61 -23.22 19.59
N THR A 122 -4.98 -22.33 20.34
CA THR A 122 -4.17 -22.73 21.50
C THR A 122 -5.08 -22.63 22.71
N GLU A 123 -5.58 -23.78 23.16
CA GLU A 123 -6.15 -23.92 24.49
C GLU A 123 -5.06 -23.57 25.51
N GLY A 124 -5.20 -22.43 26.19
CA GLY A 124 -4.34 -22.04 27.30
C GLY A 124 -4.08 -20.54 27.41
N ALA A 125 -4.70 -19.92 28.41
CA ALA A 125 -4.42 -18.60 28.98
C ALA A 125 -4.64 -17.35 28.08
N GLY A 126 -5.89 -16.87 28.06
CA GLY A 126 -6.22 -15.45 28.31
C GLY A 126 -5.55 -14.35 27.48
N SER A 127 -5.08 -14.61 26.26
CA SER A 127 -4.83 -13.52 25.31
C SER A 127 -6.16 -13.09 24.71
N GLU A 128 -6.68 -11.93 25.09
CA GLU A 128 -7.75 -11.28 24.34
C GLU A 128 -7.22 -11.04 22.92
N GLU A 129 -7.67 -11.86 21.97
CA GLU A 129 -7.29 -11.72 20.56
C GLU A 129 -7.74 -10.33 20.09
N GLU A 130 -6.79 -9.49 19.68
CA GLU A 130 -7.06 -8.15 19.15
C GLU A 130 -7.19 -8.24 17.63
N PHE A 131 -8.38 -7.92 17.13
CA PHE A 131 -8.69 -8.10 15.71
C PHE A 131 -8.26 -6.89 14.90
N ILE A 132 -7.99 -7.13 13.63
CA ILE A 132 -7.49 -6.09 12.77
C ILE A 132 -8.67 -5.33 12.16
N LEU A 133 -8.77 -4.04 12.46
CA LEU A 133 -9.84 -3.19 11.96
C LEU A 133 -9.70 -3.01 10.44
N LEU A 134 -10.80 -3.24 9.73
CA LEU A 134 -10.91 -3.01 8.29
C LEU A 134 -11.22 -1.54 8.02
N LEU A 135 -10.64 -1.00 6.97
CA LEU A 135 -10.81 0.40 6.59
C LEU A 135 -10.55 0.59 5.11
N ASP A 136 -11.12 1.66 4.60
CA ASP A 136 -10.77 2.24 3.33
C ASP A 136 -9.88 3.47 3.56
N GLY A 137 -8.95 3.70 2.65
CA GLY A 137 -8.23 4.96 2.66
C GLY A 137 -7.83 5.39 1.26
N TYR A 138 -8.05 6.68 0.99
CA TYR A 138 -7.88 7.29 -0.31
C TYR A 138 -7.38 8.73 -0.16
N ARG A 139 -7.02 9.36 -1.27
CA ARG A 139 -6.52 10.73 -1.30
C ARG A 139 -7.28 11.53 -2.34
N GLU A 140 -7.78 12.70 -1.95
CA GLU A 140 -8.40 13.68 -2.82
C GLU A 140 -7.63 15.00 -2.70
N GLY A 141 -6.92 15.38 -3.77
CA GLY A 141 -6.04 16.55 -3.76
C GLY A 141 -4.99 16.46 -2.65
N ASN A 142 -5.08 17.38 -1.68
CA ASN A 142 -4.14 17.48 -0.55
C ASN A 142 -4.73 16.93 0.76
N ILE A 143 -5.77 16.11 0.71
CA ILE A 143 -6.41 15.49 1.87
C ILE A 143 -6.34 13.98 1.71
N ILE A 144 -5.81 13.31 2.72
CA ILE A 144 -5.91 11.87 2.88
C ILE A 144 -7.15 11.59 3.72
N THR A 145 -8.01 10.66 3.30
CA THR A 145 -9.20 10.25 4.05
C THR A 145 -9.09 8.78 4.43
N ILE A 146 -9.43 8.46 5.68
CA ILE A 146 -9.55 7.09 6.19
C ILE A 146 -10.99 6.90 6.66
N GLN A 147 -11.64 5.81 6.22
CA GLN A 147 -13.00 5.47 6.59
C GLN A 147 -13.07 4.06 7.17
N THR A 148 -13.76 3.88 8.30
CA THR A 148 -13.88 2.57 8.95
C THR A 148 -15.18 2.44 9.73
N PHE A 149 -15.75 1.23 9.72
CA PHE A 149 -16.92 0.92 10.53
C PHE A 149 -16.54 0.54 11.96
N VAL A 150 -17.06 1.28 12.92
CA VAL A 150 -16.96 1.03 14.36
C VAL A 150 -18.33 0.75 14.99
N ALA A 151 -19.34 0.43 14.19
CA ALA A 151 -20.66 0.05 14.68
C ALA A 151 -20.57 -1.06 15.76
N GLY A 152 -21.34 -0.90 16.84
CA GLY A 152 -21.30 -1.79 18.00
C GLY A 152 -20.09 -1.59 18.93
N ALA A 153 -19.16 -0.69 18.59
CA ALA A 153 -18.13 -0.23 19.50
C ALA A 153 -18.67 0.86 20.42
N ASP A 154 -18.13 0.91 21.64
CA ASP A 154 -18.37 2.04 22.52
C ASP A 154 -17.57 3.24 22.01
N ILE A 155 -18.25 4.26 21.47
CA ILE A 155 -17.61 5.40 20.84
C ILE A 155 -16.74 6.19 21.84
N GLU A 156 -17.11 6.20 23.11
CA GLU A 156 -16.34 6.87 24.17
C GLU A 156 -14.99 6.17 24.43
N ASN A 157 -14.90 4.88 24.08
CA ASN A 157 -13.68 4.08 24.22
C ASN A 157 -12.91 3.93 22.91
N LEU A 158 -13.33 4.61 21.83
CA LEU A 158 -12.60 4.63 20.58
C LEU A 158 -11.41 5.58 20.68
N LEU A 159 -10.20 5.02 20.59
CA LEU A 159 -8.95 5.78 20.63
C LEU A 159 -8.41 5.95 19.22
N ILE A 160 -8.31 7.20 18.78
CA ILE A 160 -7.66 7.58 17.51
C ILE A 160 -6.44 8.43 17.83
N SER A 161 -5.26 7.91 17.51
CA SER A 161 -3.99 8.60 17.65
C SER A 161 -3.42 8.92 16.29
N VAL A 162 -2.97 10.16 16.09
CA VAL A 162 -2.46 10.66 14.82
C VAL A 162 -1.12 11.34 15.05
N ASN A 163 -0.13 10.96 14.26
CA ASN A 163 1.17 11.63 14.20
C ASN A 163 1.50 12.02 12.74
N TYR A 164 2.69 12.58 12.51
CA TYR A 164 3.07 13.12 11.21
C TYR A 164 2.92 12.15 10.04
N ASN A 165 3.13 10.85 10.25
CA ASN A 165 3.18 9.87 9.18
C ASN A 165 2.41 8.58 9.52
N LYS A 166 1.59 8.57 10.56
CA LYS A 166 0.91 7.37 11.03
C LYS A 166 -0.40 7.69 11.75
N VAL A 167 -1.38 6.82 11.55
CA VAL A 167 -2.66 6.81 12.27
C VAL A 167 -2.81 5.48 12.98
N GLU A 168 -3.26 5.52 14.23
CA GLU A 168 -3.63 4.34 15.02
C GLU A 168 -5.08 4.47 15.49
N ILE A 169 -5.87 3.41 15.31
CA ILE A 169 -7.27 3.32 15.70
C ILE A 169 -7.43 2.09 16.58
N LYS A 170 -7.96 2.24 17.79
CA LYS A 170 -8.21 1.15 18.74
C LYS A 170 -9.60 1.28 19.34
N GLY A 171 -10.23 0.15 19.63
CA GLY A 171 -11.53 0.14 20.31
C GLY A 171 -11.99 -1.27 20.63
N GLU A 172 -13.22 -1.39 21.12
CA GLU A 172 -13.81 -2.67 21.51
C GLU A 172 -15.29 -2.73 21.16
N ARG A 173 -15.73 -3.84 20.57
CA ARG A 173 -17.15 -4.14 20.32
C ARG A 173 -17.70 -5.06 21.39
N ARG A 174 -18.80 -4.66 22.03
CA ARG A 174 -19.47 -5.51 23.03
C ARG A 174 -20.49 -6.41 22.36
N LYS A 175 -20.39 -7.72 22.62
CA LYS A 175 -21.40 -8.68 22.20
C LYS A 175 -22.71 -8.38 22.95
N PRO A 176 -23.86 -8.24 22.26
CA PRO A 176 -25.15 -8.16 22.94
C PRO A 176 -25.39 -9.43 23.75
N GLU A 177 -25.85 -9.28 24.99
CA GLU A 177 -26.34 -10.42 25.77
C GLU A 177 -27.62 -10.95 25.14
N ILE A 178 -27.49 -11.99 24.33
CA ILE A 178 -28.66 -12.70 23.82
C ILE A 178 -29.20 -13.54 24.97
N LEU A 179 -30.37 -13.16 25.48
CA LEU A 179 -31.17 -13.95 26.42
C LEU A 179 -31.70 -15.21 25.73
N SER A 180 -30.84 -16.18 25.39
CA SER A 180 -31.34 -17.53 25.14
C SER A 180 -31.74 -18.11 26.49
N ARG A 181 -33.02 -18.46 26.65
CA ARG A 181 -33.59 -19.06 27.87
C ARG A 181 -32.88 -20.35 28.33
N GLU A 182 -31.92 -20.86 27.57
CA GLU A 182 -31.24 -22.15 27.77
C GLU A 182 -29.70 -22.09 27.68
N GLY A 183 -29.08 -20.91 27.61
CA GLY A 183 -27.63 -20.76 27.75
C GLY A 183 -26.77 -21.41 26.64
N LYS A 184 -27.38 -21.87 25.54
CA LYS A 184 -26.65 -22.40 24.37
C LYS A 184 -26.58 -21.34 23.27
N ASN A 185 -25.37 -21.10 22.76
CA ASN A 185 -25.11 -20.33 21.53
C ASN A 185 -25.72 -21.10 20.35
N ASN A 186 -26.94 -20.75 19.95
CA ASN A 186 -27.64 -21.38 18.82
C ASN A 186 -27.39 -20.61 17.51
N TYR A 187 -26.13 -20.34 17.19
CA TYR A 187 -25.77 -19.69 15.93
C TYR A 187 -25.61 -20.74 14.83
N ASP A 188 -26.39 -20.61 13.75
CA ASP A 188 -26.17 -21.40 12.53
C ASP A 188 -24.96 -20.86 11.73
N ALA A 189 -24.69 -19.55 11.83
CA ALA A 189 -23.50 -18.89 11.30
C ALA A 189 -23.16 -17.66 12.15
N GLN A 190 -21.86 -17.38 12.32
CA GLN A 190 -21.37 -16.22 13.06
C GLN A 190 -20.21 -15.57 12.29
N GLU A 191 -20.49 -14.44 11.64
CA GLU A 191 -19.50 -13.68 10.86
C GLU A 191 -19.09 -12.36 11.54
N LEU A 192 -19.89 -11.92 12.53
CA LEU A 192 -19.66 -10.68 13.26
C LEU A 192 -18.57 -10.84 14.30
N TYR A 193 -17.67 -9.86 14.32
CA TYR A 193 -16.61 -9.76 15.30
C TYR A 193 -17.03 -8.99 16.56
N TRP A 194 -16.76 -9.58 17.73
CA TRP A 194 -16.95 -8.99 19.06
C TRP A 194 -15.65 -9.07 19.86
N GLY A 195 -15.26 -7.98 20.53
CA GLY A 195 -14.00 -7.86 21.25
C GLY A 195 -13.15 -6.67 20.79
N LYS A 196 -11.89 -6.63 21.20
CA LYS A 196 -10.93 -5.55 20.93
C LYS A 196 -10.46 -5.53 19.49
N PHE A 197 -10.30 -4.36 18.91
CA PHE A 197 -9.72 -4.19 17.59
C PHE A 197 -8.66 -3.09 17.59
N SER A 198 -7.69 -3.23 16.69
CA SER A 198 -6.65 -2.24 16.48
C SER A 198 -6.22 -2.18 15.02
N ARG A 199 -5.83 -0.98 14.58
CA ARG A 199 -5.15 -0.79 13.31
C ARG A 199 -4.15 0.33 13.39
N SER A 200 -2.97 0.06 12.86
CA SER A 200 -1.87 1.01 12.69
C SER A 200 -1.57 1.15 11.21
N ILE A 201 -1.57 2.39 10.73
CA ILE A 201 -1.49 2.73 9.30
C ILE A 201 -0.36 3.72 9.11
N ASP A 202 0.66 3.34 8.35
CA ASP A 202 1.66 4.29 7.88
C ASP A 202 1.08 5.11 6.72
N LEU A 203 1.24 6.43 6.79
CA LEU A 203 0.69 7.37 5.84
C LEU A 203 1.64 7.57 4.66
N PRO A 204 1.10 7.69 3.44
CA PRO A 204 1.89 7.89 2.22
C PRO A 204 2.47 9.33 2.09
N ALA A 205 2.15 10.23 3.01
CA ALA A 205 2.73 11.57 3.10
C ALA A 205 2.63 12.10 4.53
N GLU A 206 3.47 13.09 4.85
CA GLU A 206 3.38 13.84 6.10
C GLU A 206 2.11 14.71 6.14
N ILE A 207 1.53 14.90 7.32
CA ILE A 207 0.26 15.63 7.49
C ILE A 207 0.38 16.83 8.45
N GLU A 208 -0.55 17.77 8.34
CA GLU A 208 -0.74 18.90 9.27
C GLU A 208 -1.66 18.49 10.41
N ILE A 209 -1.06 18.04 11.53
CA ILE A 209 -1.75 17.50 12.71
C ILE A 209 -2.85 18.43 13.24
N ASP A 210 -2.56 19.72 13.33
CA ASP A 210 -3.50 20.72 13.86
C ASP A 210 -4.78 20.89 13.03
N ARG A 211 -4.81 20.36 11.80
CA ARG A 211 -5.97 20.44 10.89
C ARG A 211 -6.63 19.09 10.64
N VAL A 212 -6.22 18.05 11.35
CA VAL A 212 -6.89 16.75 11.29
C VAL A 212 -8.31 16.91 11.83
N SER A 213 -9.27 16.27 11.16
CA SER A 213 -10.65 16.22 11.64
C SER A 213 -11.16 14.78 11.62
N VAL A 214 -12.04 14.48 12.58
CA VAL A 214 -12.71 13.19 12.70
C VAL A 214 -14.20 13.45 12.82
N SER A 215 -15.00 12.70 12.07
CA SER A 215 -16.45 12.66 12.18
C SER A 215 -16.92 11.22 12.30
N GLU A 216 -18.04 11.03 12.97
CA GLU A 216 -18.75 9.76 13.05
C GLU A 216 -20.18 9.98 12.56
N ASP A 217 -20.66 9.07 11.71
CA ASP A 217 -22.02 9.05 11.19
C ASP A 217 -22.50 7.60 11.10
N HIS A 218 -23.46 7.21 11.94
CA HIS A 218 -24.08 5.87 11.96
C HIS A 218 -23.09 4.69 12.02
N GLY A 219 -22.05 4.83 12.84
CA GLY A 219 -20.99 3.84 13.04
C GLY A 219 -19.88 3.91 11.98
N LEU A 220 -19.92 4.85 11.04
CA LEU A 220 -18.84 5.12 10.10
C LEU A 220 -17.98 6.28 10.61
N VAL A 221 -16.74 5.98 10.99
CA VAL A 221 -15.75 6.99 11.33
C VAL A 221 -15.01 7.41 10.07
N THR A 222 -14.95 8.72 9.83
CA THR A 222 -14.20 9.35 8.76
C THR A 222 -13.13 10.26 9.36
N ILE A 223 -11.87 9.98 9.05
CA ILE A 223 -10.70 10.76 9.48
C ILE A 223 -10.14 11.47 8.25
N GLN A 224 -10.13 12.81 8.28
CA GLN A 224 -9.52 13.63 7.23
C GLN A 224 -8.18 14.18 7.71
N LEU A 225 -7.14 13.94 6.91
CA LEU A 225 -5.75 14.19 7.23
C LEU A 225 -5.15 15.11 6.14
N PRO A 226 -5.13 16.43 6.34
CA PRO A 226 -4.54 17.36 5.37
C PRO A 226 -3.03 17.14 5.26
N VAL A 227 -2.53 16.94 4.04
CA VAL A 227 -1.11 16.72 3.76
C VAL A 227 -0.32 18.01 4.01
N LEU A 228 0.86 17.88 4.61
CA LEU A 228 1.73 18.98 4.98
C LEU A 228 2.31 19.70 3.76
N ASN A 229 2.01 20.99 3.63
CA ASN A 229 2.59 21.81 2.57
C ASN A 229 4.01 22.31 2.95
N LYS A 230 5.03 21.57 2.52
CA LYS A 230 6.45 21.90 2.76
C LYS A 230 6.96 23.16 2.06
N THR A 231 6.18 23.76 1.16
CA THR A 231 6.57 24.98 0.41
C THR A 231 6.06 26.27 1.05
N ARG A 232 5.17 26.18 2.04
CA ARG A 232 4.57 27.35 2.70
C ARG A 232 5.59 28.04 3.61
N SER A 233 5.93 29.29 3.30
CA SER A 233 6.79 30.13 4.14
C SER A 233 5.97 31.22 4.85
N LYS A 234 6.37 31.58 6.07
CA LYS A 234 5.77 32.67 6.85
C LYS A 234 6.85 33.70 7.17
N LEU A 235 6.69 34.93 6.68
CA LEU A 235 7.54 36.05 7.09
C LEU A 235 7.17 36.44 8.54
N LEU A 236 8.17 36.42 9.43
CA LEU A 236 8.00 36.83 10.81
C LEU A 236 8.47 38.28 10.97
N LYS A 237 7.60 39.13 11.52
CA LYS A 237 7.98 40.50 11.90
C LYS A 237 8.51 40.48 13.33
N ILE A 238 9.71 41.03 13.53
CA ILE A 238 10.27 41.24 14.87
C ILE A 238 9.44 42.32 15.57
N LYS A 239 8.91 42.01 16.74
CA LYS A 239 8.41 43.02 17.68
C LYS A 239 9.50 43.27 18.71
N SER A 240 9.98 44.50 18.80
CA SER A 240 10.79 44.92 19.96
C SER A 240 9.90 44.90 21.19
N ILE A 241 10.43 44.37 22.29
CA ILE A 241 9.88 44.54 23.64
C ILE A 241 10.25 45.94 24.12
#